data_AF-A0A4R2R867-F1
#
_entry.id   AF-A0A4R2R867-F1
#
_cell.length_a   1.000
_cell.length_b   1.000
_cell.length_c   1.000
_cell.angle_alpha   90.00
_cell.angle_beta   90.00
_cell.angle_gamma   90.00
#
_symmetry.space_group_name_H-M   'P 1'
#
loop_
_entity.id
_entity.type
_entity.pdbx_description
1 polymer ?
#
loop_
_entity_poly.entity_id
_entity_poly.type
_entity_poly.pdbx_seq_one_letter_code
_entity_poly.pdbx_strand_id
1 'polypeptide(L)'
;MLDPLAILKEAKNDFGSTATFAQVETEIAKHDYQALCNAERGRYRVELYDKVTQINGVAPEVIMSDVPADGEVYLIYVDGNLTFLQKHDPNQAGFAPMDAAKATEIANNAVDSMVEQAVDAAVKPQVLRALL
;
A
#
# COMPACT_ATOMS: atom_id res chain seq x y z
N MET A 1 10.25 0.26 2.29
CA MET A 1 11.53 1.01 2.37
C MET A 1 12.61 0.25 1.60
N LEU A 2 13.36 0.94 0.75
CA LEU A 2 14.43 0.35 -0.05
C LEU A 2 15.49 -0.35 0.81
N ASP A 3 15.75 -1.63 0.50
CA ASP A 3 16.84 -2.40 1.07
C ASP A 3 18.15 -2.10 0.30
N PRO A 4 19.17 -1.48 0.95
CA PRO A 4 20.44 -1.18 0.29
C PRO A 4 21.17 -2.43 -0.23
N LEU A 5 20.99 -3.60 0.40
CA LEU A 5 21.59 -4.86 -0.09
C LEU A 5 20.93 -5.29 -1.39
N ALA A 6 19.60 -5.23 -1.48
CA ALA A 6 18.87 -5.54 -2.70
C ALA A 6 19.27 -4.60 -3.85
N ILE A 7 19.35 -3.29 -3.58
CA ILE A 7 19.78 -2.29 -4.57
C ILE A 7 21.23 -2.54 -5.02
N LEU A 8 22.15 -2.80 -4.10
CA LEU A 8 23.55 -3.10 -4.43
C LEU A 8 23.67 -4.34 -5.32
N LYS A 9 22.91 -5.40 -4.98
CA LYS A 9 22.89 -6.64 -5.75
C LYS A 9 22.39 -6.40 -7.18
N GLU A 10 21.32 -5.63 -7.33
CA GLU A 10 20.75 -5.27 -8.62
C GLU A 10 21.70 -4.40 -9.45
N ALA A 11 22.27 -3.33 -8.85
CA ALA A 11 23.24 -2.46 -9.51
C ALA A 11 24.46 -3.22 -10.05
N LYS A 12 24.96 -4.21 -9.29
CA LYS A 12 26.10 -5.05 -9.70
C LYS A 12 25.74 -6.06 -10.78
N ASN A 13 24.66 -6.81 -10.58
CA ASN A 13 24.32 -7.93 -11.45
C ASN A 13 23.72 -7.48 -12.78
N ASP A 14 22.86 -6.47 -12.76
CA ASP A 14 22.04 -6.10 -13.91
C ASP A 14 22.69 -4.96 -14.72
N PHE A 15 23.56 -4.17 -14.08
CA PHE A 15 24.17 -3.00 -14.69
C PHE A 15 25.69 -2.92 -14.58
N GLY A 16 26.34 -3.88 -13.92
CA GLY A 16 27.81 -3.92 -13.81
C GLY A 16 28.43 -2.81 -12.96
N SER A 17 27.66 -2.18 -12.08
CA SER A 17 28.15 -1.09 -11.22
C SER A 17 29.28 -1.55 -10.29
N THR A 18 30.29 -0.70 -10.09
CA THR A 18 31.35 -0.90 -9.09
C THR A 18 31.04 -0.24 -7.75
N ALA A 19 29.81 0.24 -7.55
CA ALA A 19 29.40 0.89 -6.31
C ALA A 19 29.58 -0.02 -5.09
N THR A 20 29.86 0.63 -3.97
CA THR A 20 29.98 0.03 -2.64
C THR A 20 28.67 0.16 -1.88
N PHE A 21 28.48 -0.66 -0.85
CA PHE A 21 27.31 -0.59 0.02
C PHE A 21 27.12 0.81 0.63
N ALA A 22 28.19 1.44 1.11
CA ALA A 22 28.15 2.79 1.67
C ALA A 22 27.73 3.86 0.65
N GLN A 23 28.07 3.70 -0.63
CA GLN A 23 27.60 4.59 -1.69
C GLN A 23 26.10 4.41 -1.95
N VAL A 24 25.59 3.18 -1.91
CA VAL A 24 24.15 2.91 -2.02
C VAL A 24 23.40 3.55 -0.86
N GLU A 25 23.87 3.38 0.38
CA GLU A 25 23.26 4.01 1.56
C GLU A 25 23.27 5.54 1.46
N THR A 26 24.39 6.11 1.02
CA THR A 26 24.51 7.56 0.80
C THR A 26 23.51 8.05 -0.25
N GLU A 27 23.31 7.30 -1.33
CA GLU A 27 22.38 7.67 -2.38
C GLU A 27 20.93 7.59 -1.90
N ILE A 28 20.55 6.51 -1.22
CA ILE A 28 19.21 6.36 -0.63
C ILE A 28 18.95 7.50 0.36
N ALA A 29 19.92 7.87 1.20
CA ALA A 29 19.80 8.91 2.21
C ALA A 29 19.59 10.32 1.65
N LYS A 30 19.82 10.56 0.34
CA LYS A 30 19.50 11.85 -0.30
C LYS A 30 17.99 12.07 -0.46
N HIS A 31 17.20 11.02 -0.38
CA HIS A 31 15.76 11.08 -0.53
C HIS A 31 15.11 11.16 0.86
N ASP A 32 14.27 12.18 1.08
CA ASP A 32 13.43 12.26 2.27
C ASP A 32 12.26 11.26 2.12
N TYR A 33 12.55 10.01 2.45
CA TYR A 33 11.61 8.90 2.30
C TYR A 33 10.32 9.13 3.11
N GLN A 34 10.43 9.72 4.29
CA GLN A 34 9.26 10.02 5.12
C GLN A 34 8.38 11.10 4.49
N ALA A 35 8.97 12.18 3.97
CA ALA A 35 8.21 13.22 3.28
C ALA A 35 7.53 12.68 2.01
N LEU A 36 8.20 11.79 1.28
CA LEU A 36 7.63 11.12 0.11
C LEU A 36 6.44 10.22 0.48
N CYS A 37 6.57 9.40 1.52
CA CYS A 37 5.46 8.59 2.04
C CYS A 37 4.29 9.47 2.49
N ASN A 38 4.55 10.57 3.20
CA ASN A 38 3.49 11.47 3.65
C ASN A 38 2.75 12.12 2.48
N ALA A 39 3.48 12.54 1.44
CA ALA A 39 2.89 13.11 0.23
C ALA A 39 2.04 12.07 -0.51
N GLU A 40 2.57 10.86 -0.70
CA GLU A 40 1.89 9.77 -1.38
C GLU A 40 0.65 9.29 -0.60
N ARG A 41 0.72 9.23 0.74
CA ARG A 41 -0.41 8.87 1.61
C ARG A 41 -1.63 9.76 1.40
N GLY A 42 -1.43 11.02 1.03
CA GLY A 42 -2.51 11.99 0.75
C GLY A 42 -3.42 11.60 -0.42
N ARG A 43 -2.99 10.66 -1.28
CA ARG A 43 -3.80 10.13 -2.39
C ARG A 43 -4.82 9.10 -1.96
N TYR A 44 -4.66 8.55 -0.75
CA TYR A 44 -5.44 7.42 -0.25
C TYR A 44 -6.50 7.89 0.76
N ARG A 45 -7.70 7.34 0.64
CA ARG A 45 -8.78 7.55 1.62
C ARG A 45 -9.36 6.20 2.04
N VAL A 46 -9.46 5.99 3.35
CA VAL A 46 -10.06 4.80 3.96
C VAL A 46 -11.43 5.17 4.50
N GLU A 47 -12.44 4.36 4.21
CA GLU A 47 -13.80 4.53 4.73
C GLU A 47 -14.37 3.18 5.17
N LEU A 48 -15.25 3.20 6.16
CA LEU A 48 -16.15 2.07 6.43
C LEU A 48 -17.39 2.25 5.56
N TYR A 49 -17.83 1.16 4.95
CA TYR A 49 -19.02 1.18 4.11
C TYR A 49 -20.26 1.45 4.98
N ASP A 50 -21.09 2.40 4.55
CA ASP A 50 -22.30 2.81 5.26
C ASP A 50 -23.44 1.78 5.18
N LYS A 51 -23.27 0.72 4.37
CA LYS A 51 -24.24 -0.35 4.12
C LYS A 51 -25.51 0.14 3.41
N VAL A 52 -25.48 1.33 2.80
CA VAL A 52 -26.63 1.99 2.16
C VAL A 52 -26.29 2.54 0.77
N THR A 53 -25.10 3.08 0.55
CA THR A 53 -24.74 3.73 -0.70
C THR A 53 -24.40 2.72 -1.79
N GLN A 54 -25.01 2.85 -2.97
CA GLN A 54 -24.64 1.99 -4.11
C GLN A 54 -23.17 2.21 -4.53
N ILE A 55 -22.47 1.11 -4.80
CA ILE A 55 -21.09 1.16 -5.32
C ILE A 55 -21.13 0.74 -6.79
N ASN A 56 -20.76 1.64 -7.69
CA ASN A 56 -20.72 1.40 -9.14
C ASN A 56 -22.04 0.81 -9.70
N GLY A 57 -23.19 1.25 -9.19
CA GLY A 57 -24.51 0.77 -9.58
C GLY A 57 -24.91 -0.60 -9.00
N VAL A 58 -24.06 -1.21 -8.17
CA VAL A 58 -24.38 -2.42 -7.42
C VAL A 58 -25.14 -2.05 -6.15
N ALA A 59 -26.28 -2.72 -5.94
CA ALA A 59 -27.14 -2.50 -4.79
C ALA A 59 -26.47 -2.94 -3.47
N PRO A 60 -26.74 -2.27 -2.34
CA PRO A 60 -26.12 -2.58 -1.05
C PRO A 60 -26.31 -4.03 -0.62
N GLU A 61 -27.48 -4.62 -0.89
CA GLU A 61 -27.81 -5.99 -0.50
C GLU A 61 -26.90 -7.01 -1.19
N VAL A 62 -26.50 -6.73 -2.43
CA VAL A 62 -25.57 -7.56 -3.21
C VAL A 62 -24.14 -7.38 -2.71
N ILE A 63 -23.76 -6.17 -2.31
CA ILE A 63 -22.44 -5.91 -1.72
C ILE A 63 -22.33 -6.67 -0.38
N MET A 64 -23.38 -6.67 0.41
CA MET A 64 -23.43 -7.27 1.75
C MET A 64 -23.67 -8.79 1.76
N SER A 65 -23.97 -9.43 0.64
CA SER A 65 -24.41 -10.84 0.60
C SER A 65 -23.43 -11.84 1.22
N ASP A 66 -22.13 -11.56 1.11
CA ASP A 66 -21.04 -12.42 1.59
C ASP A 66 -20.31 -11.82 2.79
N VAL A 67 -20.86 -10.75 3.37
CA VAL A 67 -20.33 -10.14 4.58
C VAL A 67 -20.82 -10.98 5.76
N PRO A 68 -19.92 -11.44 6.64
CA PRO A 68 -20.30 -12.15 7.86
C PRO A 68 -21.31 -11.34 8.69
N ALA A 69 -22.16 -12.03 9.46
CA ALA A 69 -23.06 -11.36 10.40
C ALA A 69 -22.26 -10.41 11.31
N ASP A 70 -22.78 -9.19 11.49
CA ASP A 70 -22.15 -8.11 12.25
C ASP A 70 -20.77 -7.65 11.74
N GLY A 71 -20.39 -8.06 10.52
CA GLY A 71 -19.16 -7.64 9.88
C GLY A 71 -19.20 -6.20 9.35
N GLU A 72 -18.07 -5.53 9.44
CA GLU A 72 -17.78 -4.28 8.77
C GLU A 72 -17.01 -4.49 7.47
N VAL A 73 -17.32 -3.64 6.49
CA VAL A 73 -16.64 -3.61 5.19
C VAL A 73 -15.84 -2.33 5.14
N TYR A 74 -14.55 -2.42 4.81
CA TYR A 74 -13.75 -1.23 4.54
C TYR A 74 -13.56 -1.02 3.04
N LEU A 75 -13.41 0.25 2.69
CA LEU A 75 -13.22 0.76 1.34
C LEU A 75 -11.90 1.54 1.31
N ILE A 76 -11.10 1.32 0.28
CA ILE A 76 -9.90 2.11 0.02
C ILE A 76 -10.05 2.79 -1.34
N TYR A 77 -9.97 4.11 -1.32
CA TYR A 77 -9.96 4.96 -2.50
C TYR A 77 -8.55 5.44 -2.78
N VAL A 78 -8.18 5.48 -4.06
CA VAL A 78 -6.95 6.08 -4.56
C VAL A 78 -7.32 7.16 -5.58
N ASP A 79 -6.89 8.40 -5.34
CA ASP A 79 -7.22 9.57 -6.16
C ASP A 79 -8.74 9.70 -6.42
N GLY A 80 -9.55 9.40 -5.40
CA GLY A 80 -11.02 9.46 -5.45
C GLY A 80 -11.71 8.25 -6.07
N ASN A 81 -10.97 7.28 -6.62
CA ASN A 81 -11.54 6.07 -7.21
C ASN A 81 -11.51 4.91 -6.22
N LEU A 82 -12.61 4.17 -6.07
CA LEU A 82 -12.63 2.97 -5.23
C LEU A 82 -11.74 1.90 -5.86
N THR A 83 -10.70 1.49 -5.14
CA THR A 83 -9.73 0.48 -5.60
C THR A 83 -9.86 -0.83 -4.84
N PHE A 84 -10.18 -0.77 -3.54
CA PHE A 84 -10.39 -1.96 -2.72
C PHE A 84 -11.70 -1.92 -1.96
N LEU A 85 -12.36 -3.06 -1.91
CA LEU A 85 -13.52 -3.34 -1.08
C LEU A 85 -13.28 -4.69 -0.40
N GLN A 86 -13.16 -4.70 0.92
CA GLN A 86 -12.87 -5.90 1.68
C GLN A 86 -14.03 -6.24 2.62
N LYS A 87 -14.60 -7.44 2.45
CA LYS A 87 -15.82 -7.89 3.13
C LYS A 87 -15.60 -8.68 4.43
N HIS A 88 -14.38 -9.16 4.67
CA HIS A 88 -14.02 -10.06 5.77
C HIS A 88 -12.54 -9.88 6.13
N ASP A 89 -12.10 -10.41 7.26
CA ASP A 89 -10.69 -10.32 7.68
C ASP A 89 -9.77 -11.08 6.70
N PRO A 90 -8.90 -10.40 5.93
CA PRO A 90 -8.00 -11.06 4.98
C PRO A 90 -6.89 -11.86 5.67
N ASN A 91 -6.67 -11.68 6.98
CA ASN A 91 -5.64 -12.39 7.74
C ASN A 91 -6.15 -13.69 8.37
N GLN A 92 -7.44 -14.00 8.21
CA GLN A 92 -8.06 -15.20 8.72
C GLN A 92 -8.61 -16.04 7.58
N ALA A 93 -8.62 -17.36 7.78
CA ALA A 93 -9.20 -18.27 6.80
C ALA A 93 -10.74 -18.20 6.86
N GLY A 94 -11.37 -18.12 5.69
CA GLY A 94 -12.81 -18.08 5.54
C GLY A 94 -13.41 -16.67 5.71
N PHE A 95 -14.73 -16.60 5.87
CA PHE A 95 -15.48 -15.35 6.01
C PHE A 95 -15.50 -14.91 7.48
N ALA A 96 -14.35 -14.54 8.03
CA ALA A 96 -14.26 -14.04 9.39
C ALA A 96 -14.76 -12.58 9.48
N PRO A 97 -15.68 -12.24 10.40
CA PRO A 97 -16.14 -10.87 10.60
C PRO A 97 -14.99 -9.97 11.05
N MET A 98 -15.05 -8.70 10.65
CA MET A 98 -14.25 -7.63 11.24
C MET A 98 -15.18 -6.66 11.94
N ASP A 99 -14.81 -6.19 13.13
CA ASP A 99 -15.44 -5.00 13.70
C ASP A 99 -14.86 -3.72 13.05
N ALA A 100 -15.45 -2.57 13.37
CA ALA A 100 -15.05 -1.28 12.82
C ALA A 100 -13.58 -0.93 13.10
N ALA A 101 -13.09 -1.26 14.31
CA ALA A 101 -11.71 -0.96 14.70
C ALA A 101 -10.74 -1.83 13.90
N LYS A 102 -11.04 -3.12 13.77
CA LYS A 102 -10.24 -4.09 13.03
C LYS A 102 -10.22 -3.79 11.54
N ALA A 103 -11.38 -3.48 10.95
CA ALA A 103 -11.49 -3.09 9.56
C ALA A 103 -10.66 -1.83 9.26
N THR A 104 -10.71 -0.83 10.14
CA THR A 104 -9.94 0.42 10.01
C THR A 104 -8.44 0.18 10.16
N GLU A 105 -8.02 -0.63 11.13
CA GLU A 105 -6.61 -1.02 11.34
C GLU A 105 -6.05 -1.70 10.08
N ILE A 106 -6.73 -2.74 9.59
CA ILE A 106 -6.31 -3.52 8.43
C ILE A 106 -6.24 -2.63 7.18
N ALA A 107 -7.24 -1.78 6.96
CA ALA A 107 -7.26 -0.86 5.83
C ALA A 107 -6.08 0.12 5.87
N ASN A 108 -5.78 0.71 7.03
CA ASN A 108 -4.65 1.63 7.16
C ASN A 108 -3.32 0.91 6.94
N ASN A 109 -3.12 -0.28 7.52
CA ASN A 109 -1.91 -1.08 7.28
C ASN A 109 -1.72 -1.44 5.80
N ALA A 110 -2.82 -1.75 5.10
CA ALA A 110 -2.80 -2.00 3.67
C ALA A 110 -2.39 -0.74 2.89
N VAL A 111 -2.95 0.42 3.25
CA VAL A 111 -2.56 1.69 2.63
C VAL A 111 -1.10 2.02 2.89
N ASP A 112 -0.62 1.87 4.11
CA ASP A 112 0.77 2.19 4.45
C ASP A 112 1.74 1.29 3.64
N SER A 113 1.37 0.02 3.46
CA SER A 113 2.12 -0.90 2.57
C SER A 113 2.09 -0.46 1.10
N MET A 114 0.94 0.02 0.61
CA MET A 114 0.82 0.53 -0.76
C MET A 114 1.63 1.80 -0.98
N VAL A 115 1.61 2.71 0.00
CA VAL A 115 2.41 3.95 -0.01
C VAL A 115 3.89 3.62 -0.07
N GLU A 116 4.36 2.71 0.78
CA GLU A 116 5.76 2.28 0.75
C GLU A 116 6.14 1.70 -0.61
N GLN A 117 5.32 0.81 -1.17
CA GLN A 117 5.59 0.22 -2.49
C GLN A 117 5.63 1.26 -3.60
N ALA A 118 4.73 2.24 -3.57
CA ALA A 118 4.69 3.33 -4.55
C ALA A 118 5.94 4.21 -4.46
N VAL A 119 6.35 4.58 -3.24
CA VAL A 119 7.57 5.36 -3.01
C VAL A 119 8.81 4.57 -3.41
N ASP A 120 8.91 3.30 -3.01
CA ASP A 120 10.02 2.40 -3.40
C ASP A 120 10.11 2.31 -4.93
N ALA A 121 8.99 2.13 -5.64
CA ALA A 121 8.95 2.07 -7.10
C ALA A 121 9.37 3.39 -7.77
N ALA A 122 9.10 4.54 -7.14
CA ALA A 122 9.48 5.85 -7.65
C ALA A 122 10.96 6.18 -7.39
N VAL A 123 11.48 5.83 -6.20
CA VAL A 123 12.84 6.19 -5.76
C VAL A 123 13.88 5.22 -6.31
N LYS A 124 13.59 3.93 -6.35
CA LYS A 124 14.54 2.88 -6.77
C LYS A 124 15.22 3.16 -8.12
N PRO A 125 14.51 3.54 -9.20
CA PRO A 125 15.16 3.83 -10.48
C PRO A 125 16.10 5.04 -10.42
N GLN A 126 15.82 6.02 -9.57
CA GLN A 126 16.65 7.21 -9.41
C GLN A 126 17.96 6.86 -8.71
N VAL A 127 17.88 6.08 -7.63
CA VAL A 127 19.04 5.56 -6.90
C VAL A 127 19.90 4.69 -7.81
N LEU A 128 19.29 3.71 -8.50
CA LEU A 128 20.03 2.84 -9.42
C LEU A 128 20.77 3.64 -10.50
N ARG A 129 20.08 4.63 -11.11
CA ARG A 129 20.69 5.49 -12.13
C ARG A 129 21.88 6.31 -11.60
N ALA A 130 21.83 6.76 -10.35
CA ALA A 130 22.94 7.51 -9.75
C ALA A 130 24.16 6.64 -9.40
N LEU A 131 23.99 5.31 -9.39
CA LEU A 131 25.04 4.33 -9.11
C LEU A 131 25.70 3.74 -10.37
N LEU A 132 25.25 4.13 -11.57
CA LEU A 132 25.83 3.76 -12.87
C LEU A 132 26.86 4.79 -13.32
#